data_AF-A0A497GNA8-F1
#
_entry.id   AF-A0A497GNA8-F1
#
_cell.length_a   1.000
_cell.length_b   1.000
_cell.length_c   1.000
_cell.angle_alpha   90.00
_cell.angle_beta   90.00
_cell.angle_gamma   90.00
#
_symmetry.space_group_name_H-M   'P 1'
#
loop_
_entity.id
_entity.type
_entity.pdbx_description
1 polymer ?
#
loop_
_entity_poly.entity_id
_entity_poly.type
_entity_poly.pdbx_seq_one_letter_code
_entity_poly.pdbx_strand_id
1 'polypeptide(L)'
;MNLRKIDLEQPAKEMKWTEKHADYLLIVEDTIVIVEETSRAKINDIEKLESTIKAILQGPLKKRLRKHLTSTFKRIIAIIHAKRGIDSMIARCLMARTRRNRIFSSASCNQHLRALLNSYLA
;
A
#
# COMPACT_ATOMS: atom_id res chain seq x y z
N MET A 1 10.27 15.42 6.06
CA MET A 1 9.70 14.06 6.02
C MET A 1 10.72 13.13 5.37
N ASN A 2 11.26 12.16 6.10
CA ASN A 2 12.17 11.17 5.51
C ASN A 2 11.32 10.05 4.89
N LEU A 3 11.14 10.11 3.57
CA LEU A 3 10.32 9.17 2.83
C LEU A 3 11.22 8.16 2.12
N ARG A 4 11.00 6.88 2.41
CA ARG A 4 11.72 5.78 1.76
C ARG A 4 10.78 4.98 0.86
N LYS A 5 11.06 4.99 -0.44
CA LYS A 5 10.37 4.12 -1.41
C LYS A 5 11.05 2.75 -1.48
N ILE A 6 10.26 1.69 -1.50
CA ILE A 6 10.71 0.31 -1.72
C ILE A 6 9.88 -0.27 -2.86
N ASP A 7 10.52 -0.53 -3.99
CA ASP A 7 9.96 -1.36 -5.06
C ASP A 7 9.82 -2.80 -4.55
N LEU A 8 8.64 -3.41 -4.68
CA LEU A 8 8.36 -4.74 -4.13
C LEU A 8 8.82 -5.89 -5.03
N GLU A 9 9.10 -5.65 -6.31
CA GLU A 9 9.59 -6.68 -7.24
C GLU A 9 10.94 -7.24 -6.80
N GLN A 10 11.86 -6.35 -6.38
CA GLN A 10 13.19 -6.77 -5.97
C GLN A 10 13.15 -7.62 -4.67
N PRO A 11 12.53 -7.17 -3.56
CA PRO A 11 12.33 -8.00 -2.38
C PRO A 11 11.59 -9.30 -2.68
N ALA A 12 10.59 -9.28 -3.56
CA ALA A 12 9.85 -10.49 -3.90
C ALA A 12 10.76 -11.55 -4.53
N LYS A 13 11.60 -11.15 -5.50
CA LYS A 13 12.60 -12.04 -6.10
C LYS A 13 13.60 -12.57 -5.09
N GLU A 14 14.19 -11.71 -4.27
CA GLU A 14 15.20 -12.08 -3.27
C GLU A 14 14.66 -13.07 -2.22
N MET A 15 13.38 -12.96 -1.87
CA MET A 15 12.74 -13.80 -0.86
C MET A 15 11.96 -14.99 -1.46
N LYS A 16 11.97 -15.15 -2.79
CA LYS A 16 11.11 -16.10 -3.51
C LYS A 16 9.63 -15.97 -3.11
N TRP A 17 9.18 -14.73 -2.88
CA TRP A 17 7.79 -14.42 -2.57
C TRP A 17 6.99 -14.43 -3.88
N THR A 18 6.09 -15.40 -4.04
CA THR A 18 5.38 -15.66 -5.30
C THR A 18 3.91 -15.20 -5.28
N GLU A 19 3.36 -14.89 -4.11
CA GLU A 19 2.01 -14.35 -4.01
C GLU A 19 1.92 -12.96 -4.64
N LYS A 20 0.73 -12.62 -5.12
CA LYS A 20 0.41 -11.28 -5.64
C LYS A 20 0.78 -10.21 -4.62
N HIS A 21 1.37 -9.12 -5.08
CA HIS A 21 1.72 -7.97 -4.26
C HIS A 21 1.51 -6.67 -5.01
N ALA A 22 1.48 -5.58 -4.25
CA ALA A 22 1.46 -4.23 -4.80
C ALA A 22 2.80 -3.89 -5.46
N ASP A 23 2.86 -2.80 -6.21
CA ASP A 23 4.09 -2.40 -6.89
C ASP A 23 5.15 -1.86 -5.92
N TYR A 24 4.76 -1.01 -4.97
CA TYR A 24 5.73 -0.42 -4.05
C TYR A 24 5.16 -0.02 -2.69
N LEU A 25 6.10 0.19 -1.75
CA LEU A 25 5.85 0.77 -0.43
C LEU A 25 6.49 2.16 -0.33
N LEU A 26 5.86 3.04 0.46
CA LEU A 26 6.48 4.24 1.01
C LEU A 26 6.50 4.09 2.53
N ILE A 27 7.66 4.23 3.14
CA ILE A 27 7.82 4.23 4.59
C ILE A 27 8.07 5.67 5.02
N VAL A 28 7.22 6.15 5.93
CA VAL A 28 7.32 7.47 6.54
C VAL A 28 7.11 7.28 8.03
N GLU A 29 8.18 7.46 8.81
CA GLU A 29 8.18 7.28 10.27
C GLU A 29 7.61 5.92 10.70
N ASP A 30 6.45 5.90 11.35
CA ASP A 30 5.73 4.72 11.81
C ASP A 30 4.54 4.34 10.91
N THR A 31 4.45 4.92 9.71
CA THR A 31 3.39 4.68 8.74
C THR A 31 3.94 4.03 7.47
N ILE A 32 3.28 2.96 7.02
CA ILE A 32 3.57 2.30 5.76
C ILE A 32 2.44 2.61 4.77
N VAL A 33 2.79 3.20 3.64
CA VAL A 33 1.90 3.35 2.50
C VAL A 33 2.20 2.24 1.49
N ILE A 34 1.17 1.53 1.06
CA ILE A 34 1.23 0.50 0.01
C ILE A 34 0.55 1.10 -1.22
N VAL A 35 1.20 1.06 -2.37
CA VAL A 35 0.64 1.61 -3.61
C VAL A 35 0.66 0.56 -4.72
N GLU A 36 -0.52 0.33 -5.29
CA GLU A 36 -0.74 -0.45 -6.51
C GLU A 36 -1.05 0.52 -7.65
N GLU A 37 -0.23 0.54 -8.69
CA GLU A 37 -0.44 1.32 -9.91
C GLU A 37 -1.19 0.51 -10.95
N THR A 38 -2.30 1.05 -11.43
CA THR A 38 -3.09 0.39 -12.45
C THR A 38 -3.68 1.41 -13.41
N SER A 39 -4.00 0.97 -14.63
CA SER A 39 -4.73 1.83 -15.55
C SER A 39 -6.19 1.97 -15.13
N ARG A 40 -6.82 0.87 -14.68
CA ARG A 40 -8.20 0.79 -14.22
C ARG A 40 -8.28 -0.20 -13.08
N ALA A 41 -8.85 0.23 -11.97
CA ALA A 41 -8.95 -0.59 -10.77
C ALA A 41 -9.84 -1.82 -10.96
N LYS A 42 -9.43 -2.94 -10.35
CA LYS A 42 -10.14 -4.22 -10.32
C LYS A 42 -10.06 -4.85 -8.93
N ILE A 43 -10.89 -5.86 -8.68
CA ILE A 43 -10.86 -6.63 -7.42
C ILE A 43 -9.46 -7.21 -7.16
N ASN A 44 -8.79 -7.70 -8.21
CA ASN A 44 -7.43 -8.20 -8.14
C ASN A 44 -6.41 -7.20 -7.55
N ASP A 45 -6.63 -5.90 -7.76
CA ASP A 45 -5.76 -4.85 -7.24
C ASP A 45 -5.97 -4.70 -5.72
N ILE A 46 -7.20 -4.90 -5.24
CA ILE A 46 -7.50 -4.98 -3.81
C ILE A 46 -6.84 -6.21 -3.20
N GLU A 47 -6.89 -7.37 -3.86
CA GLU A 47 -6.23 -8.60 -3.40
C GLU A 47 -4.71 -8.41 -3.26
N LYS A 48 -4.07 -7.72 -4.20
CA LYS A 48 -2.65 -7.36 -4.12
C LYS A 48 -2.34 -6.51 -2.88
N LEU A 49 -3.17 -5.51 -2.58
CA LEU A 49 -3.05 -4.69 -1.36
C LEU A 49 -3.18 -5.56 -0.11
N GLU A 50 -4.21 -6.41 -0.03
CA GLU A 50 -4.44 -7.29 1.13
C GLU A 50 -3.32 -8.30 1.34
N SER A 51 -2.85 -8.93 0.27
CA SER A 51 -1.70 -9.84 0.29
C SER A 51 -0.42 -9.14 0.77
N THR A 52 -0.20 -7.90 0.31
CA THR A 52 0.94 -7.08 0.76
C THR A 52 0.85 -6.74 2.24
N ILE A 53 -0.34 -6.35 2.73
CA ILE A 53 -0.59 -6.15 4.17
C ILE A 53 -0.28 -7.44 4.95
N LYS A 54 -0.75 -8.59 4.46
CA LYS A 54 -0.47 -9.90 5.08
C LYS A 54 1.04 -10.15 5.17
N ALA A 55 1.77 -9.89 4.09
CA ALA A 55 3.21 -10.05 4.05
C ALA A 55 3.95 -9.13 5.03
N ILE A 56 3.45 -7.91 5.24
CA ILE A 56 3.99 -6.95 6.21
C ILE A 56 3.71 -7.38 7.65
N LEU A 57 2.47 -7.77 7.96
CA LEU A 57 2.04 -8.07 9.34
C LEU A 57 2.60 -9.40 9.85
N GLN A 58 2.64 -10.42 8.98
CA GLN A 58 2.91 -11.81 9.37
C GLN A 58 3.77 -12.60 8.39
N GLY A 59 4.07 -12.06 7.22
CA GLY A 59 4.78 -12.79 6.18
C GLY A 59 6.23 -12.32 5.94
N PRO A 60 6.75 -12.52 4.71
CA PRO A 60 8.17 -12.37 4.41
C PRO A 60 8.70 -10.94 4.58
N LEU A 61 7.85 -9.93 4.35
CA LEU A 61 8.26 -8.52 4.46
C LEU A 61 8.47 -8.07 5.92
N LYS A 62 7.85 -8.73 6.90
CA LYS A 62 7.93 -8.34 8.31
C LYS A 62 9.35 -8.16 8.81
N LYS A 63 10.24 -9.13 8.53
CA LYS A 63 11.64 -9.11 8.99
C LYS A 63 12.47 -8.04 8.27
N ARG A 64 12.22 -7.85 6.97
CA ARG A 64 12.96 -6.87 6.14
C ARG A 64 12.62 -5.44 6.55
N LEU A 65 11.35 -5.15 6.75
CA LEU A 65 10.87 -3.81 7.10
C LEU A 65 11.31 -3.35 8.49
N ARG A 66 11.57 -4.28 9.42
CA ARG A 66 12.17 -3.94 10.74
C ARG A 66 13.49 -3.17 10.62
N LYS A 67 14.27 -3.36 9.55
CA LYS A 67 15.52 -2.61 9.33
C LYS A 67 15.29 -1.17 8.85
N HIS A 68 14.07 -0.86 8.44
CA HIS A 68 13.70 0.43 7.84
C HIS A 68 12.78 1.25 8.75
N LEU A 69 12.27 0.64 9.80
CA LEU A 69 11.39 1.28 10.77
C LEU A 69 12.18 1.54 12.06
N THR A 70 12.08 2.76 12.58
CA THR A 70 12.67 3.15 13.87
C THR A 70 11.88 2.57 15.05
N SER A 71 10.62 2.19 14.84
CA SER A 71 9.72 1.58 15.84
C SER A 71 8.70 0.63 15.17
N THR A 72 7.80 0.02 15.94
CA THR A 72 6.67 -0.72 15.36
C THR A 72 5.75 0.25 14.61
N PHE A 73 5.48 -0.01 13.32
CA PHE A 73 4.55 0.82 12.55
C PHE A 73 3.15 0.82 13.21
N LYS A 74 2.52 1.99 13.26
CA LYS A 74 1.20 2.20 13.89
C LYS A 74 0.06 2.17 12.90
N ARG A 75 0.35 2.47 11.63
CA ARG A 75 -0.67 2.65 10.58
C ARG A 75 -0.21 2.09 9.25
N ILE A 76 -1.17 1.50 8.52
CA ILE A 76 -1.00 1.12 7.13
C ILE A 76 -2.04 1.87 6.28
N ILE A 77 -1.60 2.41 5.16
CA ILE A 77 -2.45 3.07 4.16
C ILE A 77 -2.26 2.33 2.84
N ALA A 78 -3.29 1.73 2.30
CA ALA A 78 -3.27 0.97 1.06
C ALA A 78 -4.01 1.74 -0.02
N ILE A 79 -3.33 2.07 -1.12
CA ILE A 79 -3.84 2.97 -2.16
C ILE A 79 -3.80 2.26 -3.50
N ILE A 80 -4.94 2.22 -4.19
CA ILE A 80 -4.98 1.95 -5.62
C ILE A 80 -4.80 3.27 -6.36
N HIS A 81 -3.73 3.39 -7.16
CA HIS A 81 -3.49 4.53 -8.03
C HIS A 81 -3.95 4.20 -9.45
N ALA A 82 -5.20 4.55 -9.77
CA ALA A 82 -5.89 4.18 -11.01
C ALA A 82 -6.15 5.38 -11.93
N LYS A 83 -5.36 5.53 -13.01
CA LYS A 83 -5.41 6.71 -13.90
C LYS A 83 -6.75 6.92 -14.62
N ARG A 84 -7.46 5.85 -14.97
CA ARG A 84 -8.76 5.91 -15.67
C ARG A 84 -9.96 5.84 -14.73
N GLY A 85 -9.73 6.05 -13.43
CA GLY A 85 -10.78 6.08 -12.41
C GLY A 85 -11.05 4.73 -11.74
N ILE A 86 -11.90 4.80 -10.72
CA ILE A 86 -12.34 3.69 -9.86
C ILE A 86 -13.85 3.60 -10.01
N ASP A 87 -14.38 2.40 -10.29
CA ASP A 87 -15.83 2.21 -10.28
C ASP A 87 -16.38 2.18 -8.85
N SER A 88 -17.67 2.45 -8.71
CA SER A 88 -18.34 2.57 -7.41
C SER A 88 -18.29 1.28 -6.58
N MET A 89 -18.23 0.11 -7.22
CA MET A 89 -18.12 -1.16 -6.50
C MET A 89 -16.75 -1.29 -5.85
N ILE A 90 -15.67 -0.99 -6.59
CA ILE A 90 -14.31 -0.98 -6.05
C ILE A 90 -14.18 0.05 -4.92
N ALA A 91 -14.73 1.26 -5.09
CA ALA A 91 -14.72 2.26 -4.03
C ALA A 91 -15.42 1.76 -2.75
N ARG A 92 -16.59 1.11 -2.88
CA ARG A 92 -17.29 0.48 -1.74
C ARG A 92 -16.47 -0.63 -1.11
N CYS A 93 -15.79 -1.45 -1.91
CA CYS A 93 -14.93 -2.53 -1.42
C CYS A 93 -13.74 -2.00 -0.61
N LEU A 94 -13.12 -0.89 -1.03
CA LEU A 94 -12.06 -0.23 -0.28
C LEU A 94 -12.58 0.33 1.04
N MET A 95 -13.72 1.04 1.01
CA MET A 95 -14.33 1.60 2.21
C MET A 95 -14.68 0.53 3.25
N ALA A 96 -15.26 -0.60 2.82
CA ALA A 96 -15.62 -1.71 3.71
C ALA A 96 -14.40 -2.35 4.42
N ARG A 97 -13.22 -2.28 3.81
CA ARG A 97 -11.96 -2.81 4.36
C ARG A 97 -11.22 -1.82 5.26
N THR A 98 -11.60 -0.54 5.21
CA THR A 98 -11.01 0.48 6.06
C THR A 98 -11.33 0.20 7.54
N ARG A 99 -10.31 0.35 8.38
CA ARG A 99 -10.33 0.18 9.84
C ARG A 99 -9.43 1.25 10.47
N ARG A 100 -9.52 1.44 11.78
CA ARG A 100 -8.78 2.49 12.53
C ARG A 100 -7.29 2.60 12.17
N ASN A 101 -6.58 1.49 12.03
CA ASN A 101 -5.13 1.46 11.74
C ASN A 101 -4.78 0.95 10.32
N ARG A 102 -5.80 0.73 9.47
CA ARG A 102 -5.65 0.22 8.10
C ARG A 102 -6.62 0.95 7.20
N ILE A 103 -6.11 1.92 6.45
CA ILE A 103 -6.91 2.73 5.54
C ILE A 103 -6.77 2.18 4.13
N PHE A 104 -7.88 1.99 3.44
CA PHE A 104 -7.91 1.67 2.02
C PHE A 104 -8.47 2.89 1.29
N SER A 105 -7.73 3.36 0.28
CA SER A 105 -8.09 4.55 -0.48
C SER A 105 -7.72 4.39 -1.95
N SER A 106 -8.04 5.40 -2.74
CA SER A 106 -7.75 5.41 -4.16
C SER A 106 -7.37 6.79 -4.66
N ALA A 107 -6.35 6.84 -5.50
CA ALA A 107 -5.94 8.04 -6.22
C ALA A 107 -6.20 7.85 -7.72
N SER A 108 -6.66 8.91 -8.38
CA SER A 108 -6.90 8.92 -9.83
C SER A 108 -5.75 9.54 -10.63
N CYS A 109 -4.84 10.25 -9.97
CA CYS A 109 -3.67 10.87 -10.58
C CYS A 109 -2.58 11.13 -9.54
N ASN A 110 -1.39 11.52 -10.01
CA ASN A 110 -0.25 11.86 -9.15
C ASN A 110 -0.58 12.99 -8.16
N GLN A 111 -1.35 13.99 -8.58
CA GLN A 111 -1.74 15.11 -7.71
C GLN A 111 -2.67 14.63 -6.59
N HIS A 112 -3.66 13.79 -6.91
CA HIS A 112 -4.56 13.19 -5.92
C HIS A 112 -3.79 12.27 -4.97
N LEU A 113 -2.85 11.45 -5.47
CA LEU A 113 -1.99 10.63 -4.64
C LEU A 113 -1.19 11.49 -3.64
N ARG A 114 -0.57 12.58 -4.11
CA ARG A 114 0.14 13.53 -3.24
C ARG A 114 -0.77 14.17 -2.19
N ALA A 115 -1.98 14.56 -2.57
CA ALA A 115 -2.96 15.11 -1.63
C ALA A 115 -3.33 14.10 -0.53
N LEU A 116 -3.56 12.84 -0.89
CA LEU A 116 -3.82 11.76 0.07
C LEU A 116 -2.64 11.50 1.00
N LEU A 117 -1.42 11.46 0.44
CA LEU A 117 -0.20 11.30 1.23
C LEU A 117 -0.07 12.44 2.25
N ASN A 118 -0.25 13.70 1.81
CA ASN A 118 -0.21 14.83 2.71
C ASN A 118 -1.32 14.76 3.78
N SER A 119 -2.53 14.32 3.44
CA SER A 119 -3.63 14.25 4.43
C SER A 119 -3.45 13.16 5.47
N TYR A 120 -2.82 12.04 5.10
CA TYR A 120 -2.65 10.91 6.01
C TYR A 120 -1.35 10.91 6.80
N LEU A 121 -0.34 11.65 6.32
CA LEU A 121 1.00 11.73 6.89
C LEU A 121 1.31 13.09 7.56
N ALA A 122 0.38 14.05 7.49
CA ALA A 122 0.40 15.24 8.34
C ALA A 122 0.05 14.88 9.79
#